data_AF-A0A838IVF9-F1
#
_entry.id   AF-A0A838IVF9-F1
#
_cell.length_a   1.000
_cell.length_b   1.000
_cell.length_c   1.000
_cell.angle_alpha   90.00
_cell.angle_beta   90.00
_cell.angle_gamma   90.00
#
_symmetry.space_group_name_H-M   'P 1'
#
loop_
_entity.id
_entity.type
_entity.pdbx_description
1 polymer ?
#
loop_
_entity_poly.entity_id
_entity_poly.type
_entity_poly.pdbx_seq_one_letter_code
_entity_poly.pdbx_strand_id
1 'polypeptide(L)'
;MSLTLRRALTLIVAFAIVIGALAACRNETQNRIRRSIQDFTNVRMYITVYSYDGTTLYEGAVDGKVTRSGLRSDDGSEQQSGSYVYWYDDRGRYHQTSLPYLVSTYDRGVPAP
;
A
#
# COMPACT_ATOMS: atom_id res chain seq x y z
N MET A 1 -26.65 49.99 10.69
CA MET A 1 -26.06 48.69 11.09
C MET A 1 -24.91 48.98 12.04
N SER A 2 -25.02 48.60 13.33
CA SER A 2 -24.05 49.01 14.35
C SER A 2 -22.66 48.42 14.09
N LEU A 3 -21.62 49.12 14.54
CA LEU A 3 -20.22 48.70 14.41
C LEU A 3 -19.97 47.31 15.03
N THR A 4 -20.74 46.97 16.07
CA THR A 4 -20.73 45.67 16.76
C THR A 4 -21.27 44.53 15.89
N LEU A 5 -22.35 44.77 15.13
CA LEU A 5 -22.95 43.76 14.25
C LEU A 5 -22.04 43.42 13.07
N ARG A 6 -21.34 44.43 12.51
CA ARG A 6 -20.37 44.24 11.43
C ARG A 6 -19.18 43.38 11.90
N ARG A 7 -18.63 43.68 13.08
CA ARG A 7 -17.52 42.91 13.67
C ARG A 7 -17.91 41.47 14.00
N ALA A 8 -19.10 41.25 14.55
CA ALA A 8 -19.61 39.91 14.84
C ALA A 8 -19.78 39.08 13.54
N LEU A 9 -20.33 39.69 12.48
CA LEU A 9 -20.48 39.02 11.18
C LEU A 9 -19.12 38.61 10.59
N THR A 10 -18.11 39.49 10.65
CA THR A 10 -16.76 39.18 10.14
C THR A 10 -16.12 38.01 10.89
N LEU A 11 -16.30 37.93 12.22
CA LEU A 11 -15.78 36.83 13.02
C LEU A 11 -16.47 35.49 12.68
N ILE A 12 -17.79 35.51 12.49
CA ILE A 12 -18.55 34.31 12.11
C ILE A 12 -18.11 33.79 10.74
N VAL A 13 -17.93 34.70 9.76
CA VAL A 13 -17.47 34.32 8.42
C VAL A 13 -16.04 33.78 8.46
N ALA A 14 -15.13 34.43 9.20
CA ALA A 14 -13.76 33.95 9.36
C ALA A 14 -13.73 32.55 10.00
N PHE A 15 -14.55 32.32 11.03
CA PHE A 15 -14.65 31.03 11.70
C PHE A 15 -15.22 29.94 10.78
N ALA A 16 -16.24 30.27 9.98
CA ALA A 16 -16.82 29.36 9.00
C ALA A 16 -15.81 28.96 7.91
N ILE A 17 -14.98 29.89 7.44
CA ILE A 17 -13.91 29.60 6.47
C ILE A 17 -12.87 28.65 7.06
N VAL A 18 -12.45 28.88 8.31
CA VAL A 18 -11.49 28.00 8.99
C VAL A 18 -12.05 26.59 9.13
N ILE A 19 -13.29 26.44 9.60
CA ILE A 19 -13.94 25.11 9.71
C ILE A 19 -14.04 24.44 8.34
N GLY A 20 -14.44 25.18 7.30
CA GLY A 20 -14.54 24.67 5.93
C GLY A 20 -13.20 24.17 5.39
N ALA A 21 -12.12 24.90 5.63
CA ALA A 21 -10.76 24.51 5.23
C ALA A 21 -10.28 23.23 5.94
N LEU A 22 -10.54 23.11 7.25
CA LEU A 22 -10.19 21.89 8.01
C LEU A 22 -10.98 20.67 7.52
N ALA A 23 -12.27 20.84 7.21
CA ALA A 23 -13.10 19.77 6.66
C ALA A 23 -12.63 19.32 5.26
N ALA A 24 -12.22 20.27 4.41
CA ALA A 24 -11.67 19.98 3.08
C ALA A 24 -10.35 19.19 3.17
N CYS A 25 -9.43 19.57 4.05
CA CYS A 25 -8.18 18.83 4.28
C CYS A 25 -8.43 17.39 4.78
N ARG A 26 -9.40 17.21 5.68
CA ARG A 26 -9.77 15.88 6.17
C ARG A 26 -10.39 15.00 5.07
N ASN A 27 -11.21 15.60 4.21
CA ASN A 27 -11.84 14.90 3.09
C ASN A 27 -10.81 14.44 2.04
N GLU A 28 -9.83 15.29 1.71
CA GLU A 28 -8.75 14.91 0.79
C GLU A 28 -7.92 13.75 1.35
N THR A 29 -7.59 13.81 2.65
CA THR A 29 -6.82 12.76 3.33
C THR A 29 -7.56 11.42 3.32
N GLN A 30 -8.86 11.42 3.61
CA GLN A 30 -9.70 10.21 3.56
C GLN A 30 -9.82 9.64 2.14
N ASN A 31 -9.97 10.50 1.14
CA ASN A 31 -10.07 10.07 -0.26
C ASN A 31 -8.74 9.46 -0.76
N ARG A 32 -7.60 10.01 -0.33
CA ARG A 32 -6.27 9.45 -0.59
C ARG A 32 -6.11 8.07 0.05
N ILE A 33 -6.51 7.91 1.30
CA ILE A 33 -6.48 6.62 2.01
C ILE A 33 -7.34 5.58 1.27
N ARG A 34 -8.57 5.94 0.88
CA ARG A 34 -9.45 5.03 0.14
C ARG A 34 -8.84 4.55 -1.18
N ARG A 35 -8.25 5.46 -1.97
CA ARG A 35 -7.56 5.09 -3.21
C ARG A 35 -6.37 4.18 -2.93
N SER A 36 -5.53 4.53 -1.95
CA SER A 36 -4.40 3.67 -1.58
C SER A 36 -4.85 2.27 -1.16
N ILE A 37 -5.92 2.12 -0.37
CA ILE A 37 -6.41 0.80 0.05
C ILE A 37 -6.96 0.01 -1.15
N GLN A 38 -7.72 0.65 -2.05
CA GLN A 38 -8.25 -0.01 -3.25
C GLN A 38 -7.14 -0.45 -4.21
N ASP A 39 -6.10 0.35 -4.38
CA ASP A 39 -4.94 0.02 -5.22
C ASP A 39 -4.16 -1.19 -4.68
N PHE A 40 -4.18 -1.44 -3.36
CA PHE A 40 -3.49 -2.58 -2.75
C PHE A 40 -4.36 -3.82 -2.53
N THR A 41 -5.68 -3.68 -2.46
CA THR A 41 -6.59 -4.81 -2.15
C THR A 41 -7.22 -5.46 -3.37
N ASN A 42 -7.22 -4.79 -4.53
CA ASN A 42 -7.89 -5.30 -5.74
C ASN A 42 -6.92 -5.76 -6.85
N VAL A 43 -5.60 -5.69 -6.61
CA VAL A 43 -4.61 -6.16 -7.57
C VAL A 43 -4.17 -7.57 -7.20
N ARG A 44 -4.60 -8.56 -7.98
CA ARG A 44 -4.10 -9.94 -7.86
C ARG A 44 -2.61 -9.94 -8.20
N MET A 45 -1.79 -10.43 -7.28
CA MET A 45 -0.36 -10.60 -7.50
C MET A 45 -0.04 -12.06 -7.81
N TYR A 46 0.95 -12.27 -8.66
CA TYR A 46 1.51 -13.57 -8.98
C TYR A 46 3.02 -13.49 -8.79
N ILE A 47 3.61 -14.55 -8.24
CA ILE A 47 5.06 -14.65 -8.04
C ILE A 47 5.60 -15.85 -8.79
N THR A 48 6.68 -15.62 -9.54
CA THR A 48 7.50 -16.67 -10.17
C THR A 48 8.86 -16.69 -9.49
N VAL A 49 9.26 -17.84 -8.96
CA VAL A 49 10.57 -18.05 -8.33
C VAL A 49 11.45 -18.86 -9.26
N TYR A 50 12.69 -18.41 -9.43
CA TYR A 50 13.68 -19.00 -10.30
C TYR A 50 14.84 -19.57 -9.50
N SER A 51 15.44 -20.65 -9.98
CA SER A 51 16.80 -21.06 -9.61
C SER A 51 17.82 -20.11 -10.25
N TYR A 52 19.07 -20.20 -9.79
CA TYR A 52 20.17 -19.37 -10.33
C TYR A 52 20.52 -19.66 -11.79
N ASP A 53 20.12 -20.82 -12.32
CA ASP A 53 20.26 -21.18 -13.74
C ASP A 53 19.07 -20.70 -14.60
N GLY A 54 18.07 -20.03 -13.99
CA GLY A 54 16.90 -19.51 -14.67
C GLY A 54 15.71 -20.47 -14.77
N THR A 55 15.82 -21.70 -14.23
CA THR A 55 14.70 -22.65 -14.19
C THR A 55 13.59 -22.15 -13.24
N THR A 56 12.33 -22.23 -13.66
CA THR A 56 11.19 -21.92 -12.79
C THR A 56 11.02 -23.01 -11.73
N LEU A 57 11.11 -22.62 -10.46
CA LEU A 57 10.93 -23.51 -9.31
C LEU A 57 9.53 -23.42 -8.71
N TYR A 58 8.90 -22.25 -8.80
CA TYR A 58 7.56 -22.01 -8.31
C TYR A 58 6.88 -20.93 -9.15
N GLU A 59 5.60 -21.12 -9.38
CA GLU A 59 4.72 -20.11 -9.96
C GLU A 59 3.35 -20.22 -9.29
N GLY A 60 2.79 -19.09 -8.87
CA GLY A 60 1.50 -19.09 -8.21
C GLY A 60 0.95 -17.72 -7.88
N ALA A 61 -0.34 -17.72 -7.52
CA ALA A 61 -1.03 -16.55 -7.02
C ALA A 61 -0.59 -16.22 -5.59
N VAL A 62 -0.54 -14.93 -5.29
CA VAL A 62 -0.24 -14.37 -3.98
C VAL A 62 -1.53 -13.87 -3.36
N ASP A 63 -1.82 -14.30 -2.15
CA ASP A 63 -2.86 -13.72 -1.32
C ASP A 63 -2.31 -12.44 -0.66
N GLY A 64 -2.79 -11.29 -1.13
CA GLY A 64 -2.32 -9.98 -0.71
C GLY A 64 -1.02 -9.55 -1.40
N LYS A 65 0.11 -9.60 -0.70
CA LYS A 65 1.39 -9.03 -1.18
C LYS A 65 2.61 -9.86 -0.85
N VAL A 66 3.63 -9.75 -1.70
CA VAL A 66 4.99 -10.23 -1.41
C VAL A 66 5.70 -9.20 -0.53
N THR A 67 6.25 -9.65 0.59
CA THR A 67 6.94 -8.78 1.55
C THR A 67 8.42 -9.15 1.63
N ARG A 68 9.30 -8.14 1.66
CA ARG A 68 10.75 -8.32 1.78
C ARG A 68 11.18 -8.16 3.24
N SER A 69 11.90 -9.13 3.78
CA SER A 69 12.59 -8.98 5.06
C SER A 69 13.78 -8.03 4.90
N GLY A 70 13.88 -7.04 5.78
CA GLY A 70 15.01 -6.09 5.80
C GLY A 70 14.71 -4.65 5.35
N LEU A 71 13.46 -4.25 5.17
CA LEU A 71 13.12 -2.83 5.03
C LEU A 71 12.73 -2.26 6.41
N ARG A 72 13.76 -1.72 7.08
CA ARG A 72 13.74 -0.66 8.11
C ARG A 72 12.64 -0.77 9.18
N SER A 73 13.03 -1.24 10.37
CA SER A 73 12.36 -0.83 11.61
C SER A 73 12.50 0.70 11.72
N ASP A 74 11.42 1.43 11.99
CA ASP A 74 11.44 2.89 12.26
C ASP A 74 12.29 3.28 13.49
N ASP A 75 12.86 2.31 14.21
CA ASP A 75 13.52 2.47 15.50
C ASP A 75 15.02 2.06 15.50
N GLY A 76 15.72 2.24 14.37
CA GLY A 76 17.19 2.30 14.35
C GLY A 76 17.99 1.06 14.81
N SER A 77 17.36 -0.08 15.10
CA SER A 77 18.05 -1.33 15.44
C SER A 77 18.20 -2.22 14.21
N GLU A 78 19.40 -2.21 13.64
CA GLU A 78 19.79 -3.10 12.55
C GLU A 78 20.07 -4.50 13.08
N GLN A 79 19.07 -5.38 13.04
CA GLN A 79 19.30 -6.83 13.00
C GLN A 79 19.06 -7.30 11.56
N GLN A 80 20.10 -7.22 10.75
CA GLN A 80 20.12 -7.65 9.35
C GLN A 80 20.11 -9.18 9.28
N SER A 81 18.96 -9.81 9.59
CA SER A 81 18.73 -11.21 9.25
C SER A 81 18.44 -11.30 7.76
N GLY A 82 19.12 -12.21 7.05
CA GLY A 82 19.34 -12.19 5.59
C GLY A 82 18.14 -11.79 4.72
N SER A 83 18.42 -11.17 3.57
CA SER A 83 17.37 -10.69 2.66
C SER A 83 16.60 -11.86 2.05
N TYR A 84 15.35 -12.02 2.45
CA TYR A 84 14.39 -12.96 1.86
C TYR A 84 13.09 -12.23 1.52
N VAL A 85 12.25 -12.87 0.72
CA VAL A 85 10.85 -12.51 0.58
C VAL A 85 9.96 -13.59 1.13
N TYR A 86 8.79 -13.19 1.59
CA TYR A 86 7.74 -14.09 2.04
C TYR A 86 6.38 -13.65 1.52
N TRP A 87 5.49 -14.62 1.34
CA TRP A 87 4.12 -14.41 0.88
C TRP A 87 3.21 -15.55 1.35
N TYR A 88 1.91 -15.34 1.22
CA TYR A 88 0.91 -16.39 1.36
C TYR A 88 0.34 -16.73 -0.02
N ASP A 89 0.10 -18.01 -0.30
CA ASP A 89 -0.59 -18.42 -1.52
C ASP A 89 -2.12 -18.32 -1.39
N ASP A 90 -2.83 -18.66 -2.47
CA ASP A 90 -4.30 -18.68 -2.54
C ASP A 90 -4.99 -19.58 -1.49
N ARG A 91 -4.24 -20.50 -0.88
CA ARG A 91 -4.70 -21.42 0.18
C ARG A 91 -4.25 -20.94 1.57
N GLY A 92 -3.64 -19.76 1.69
CA GLY A 92 -3.11 -19.23 2.93
C GLY A 92 -1.85 -19.95 3.42
N ARG A 93 -1.13 -20.69 2.57
CA ARG A 93 0.14 -21.33 2.96
C ARG A 93 1.26 -20.31 2.90
N TYR A 94 2.09 -20.30 3.94
CA TYR A 94 3.27 -19.45 4.02
C TYR A 94 4.40 -19.98 3.13
N HIS A 95 4.99 -19.09 2.34
CA HIS A 95 6.16 -19.34 1.53
C HIS A 95 7.25 -18.31 1.83
N GLN A 96 8.50 -18.74 1.74
CA GLN A 96 9.66 -17.87 1.94
C GLN A 96 10.80 -18.30 1.02
N THR A 97 11.50 -17.34 0.41
CA THR A 97 12.68 -17.63 -0.40
C THR A 97 13.66 -16.45 -0.42
N SER A 98 14.94 -16.77 -0.61
CA SER A 98 15.99 -15.81 -0.97
C SER A 98 16.40 -15.90 -2.44
N LEU A 99 15.76 -16.78 -3.22
CA LEU A 99 16.06 -17.00 -4.63
C LEU A 99 15.54 -15.85 -5.51
N PRO A 100 16.08 -15.69 -6.73
CA PRO A 100 15.56 -14.72 -7.70
C PRO A 100 14.06 -14.93 -7.96
N TYR A 101 13.30 -13.84 -8.04
CA TYR A 101 11.86 -13.88 -8.28
C TYR A 101 11.37 -12.72 -9.14
N LEU A 102 10.23 -12.90 -9.78
CA LEU A 102 9.46 -11.85 -10.43
C LEU A 102 8.07 -11.78 -9.79
N VAL A 103 7.60 -10.56 -9.50
CA VAL A 103 6.20 -10.31 -9.11
C VAL A 103 5.48 -9.64 -10.28
N SER A 104 4.29 -10.12 -10.59
CA SER A 104 3.45 -9.61 -11.69
C SER A 104 2.00 -9.49 -11.26
N THR A 105 1.21 -8.72 -12.01
CA THR A 105 -0.22 -8.48 -11.77
C THR A 105 -1.15 -9.35 -12.64
N TYR A 106 -0.57 -10.23 -13.44
CA TYR A 106 -1.26 -11.15 -14.34
C TYR A 106 -0.64 -12.54 -14.21
N ASP A 107 -1.43 -13.57 -14.52
CA ASP A 107 -0.95 -14.95 -14.50
C ASP A 107 -0.03 -15.20 -15.69
N ARG A 108 1.22 -15.56 -15.44
CA ARG A 108 2.23 -15.85 -16.48
C ARG A 108 2.22 -17.31 -16.92
N GLY A 109 1.57 -18.20 -16.16
CA GLY A 109 1.41 -19.61 -16.49
C GLY A 109 0.29 -19.87 -17.50
N VAL A 110 -0.56 -18.86 -17.73
CA VAL A 110 -1.59 -18.89 -18.77
C VAL A 110 -0.98 -18.34 -20.07
N PRO A 111 -0.94 -19.12 -21.17
CA PRO A 111 -0.52 -18.61 -22.47
C PRO A 111 -1.36 -17.39 -22.85
N ALA A 112 -0.71 -16.33 -23.33
CA ALA A 112 -1.42 -15.21 -23.92
C ALA A 112 -2.36 -15.72 -25.04
N PRO A 113 -3.59 -15.18 -25.16
CA PRO A 113 -4.53 -15.60 -26.19
C PRO A 113 -4.00 -15.35 -27.60
#